data_AF-K0N9V3-F1
#
_entry.id   AF-K0N9V3-F1
#
_cell.length_a   1.000
_cell.length_b   1.000
_cell.length_c   1.000
_cell.angle_alpha   90.00
_cell.angle_beta   90.00
_cell.angle_gamma   90.00
#
_symmetry.space_group_name_H-M   'P 1'
#
loop_
_entity.id
_entity.type
_entity.pdbx_description
1 polymer ?
#
loop_
_entity_poly.entity_id
_entity_poly.type
_entity_poly.pdbx_seq_one_letter_code
_entity_poly.pdbx_strand_id
1 'polypeptide(L)'
;MSNHNKKPNDMFEIILEDIREATDEEILNEAIEDGIDVKSEVQKMKSFFEKCRYNIAKKMVNEKDSPENKPSRPVSIEDARKKIETAVKNNPEKLGEFTLAARSGKDIPDEDILGLYDDLCDLDVFDEDESSDKK
;
A
#
# COMPACT_ATOMS: atom_id res chain seq x y z
N MET A 1 12.16 27.34 53.44
CA MET A 1 10.98 27.42 52.54
C MET A 1 11.51 27.79 51.16
N SER A 2 11.82 26.78 50.34
CA SER A 2 12.36 27.00 49.00
C SER A 2 11.20 27.05 48.00
N ASN A 3 11.01 28.21 47.39
CA ASN A 3 10.10 28.40 46.27
C ASN A 3 10.56 27.52 45.10
N HIS A 4 9.88 26.41 44.85
CA HIS A 4 10.03 25.65 43.61
C HIS A 4 9.23 26.33 42.52
N ASN A 5 9.92 27.18 41.76
CA ASN A 5 9.50 27.68 40.47
C ASN A 5 9.60 26.51 39.47
N LYS A 6 8.60 25.62 39.44
CA LYS A 6 8.53 24.53 38.46
C LYS A 6 8.34 25.13 37.08
N LYS A 7 9.24 24.83 36.15
CA LYS A 7 9.20 25.32 34.76
C LYS A 7 7.98 24.70 34.05
N PRO A 8 7.37 25.36 33.05
CA PRO A 8 6.22 24.82 32.31
C PRO A 8 6.49 23.46 31.63
N ASN A 9 7.75 23.09 31.38
CA ASN A 9 8.12 21.75 30.89
C ASN A 9 7.78 20.62 31.87
N ASP A 10 7.79 20.88 33.19
CA ASP A 10 7.48 19.86 34.21
C ASP A 10 6.00 19.41 34.12
N MET A 11 5.09 20.29 33.68
CA MET A 11 3.67 19.98 33.64
C MET A 11 3.32 19.03 32.49
N PHE A 12 3.97 19.17 31.34
CA PHE A 12 3.80 18.24 30.23
C PHE A 12 4.32 16.85 30.58
N GLU A 13 5.48 16.76 31.25
CA GLU A 13 6.01 15.48 31.72
C GLU A 13 5.07 14.81 32.72
N ILE A 14 4.52 15.57 33.67
CA ILE A 14 3.54 15.04 34.64
C ILE A 14 2.28 14.52 33.94
N ILE A 15 1.73 15.26 32.97
CA ILE A 15 0.53 14.82 32.22
C ILE A 15 0.85 13.58 31.37
N LEU A 16 2.03 13.51 30.75
CA LEU A 16 2.44 12.36 29.97
C LEU A 16 2.64 11.12 30.84
N GLU A 17 3.20 11.29 32.04
CA GLU A 17 3.39 10.21 33.00
C GLU A 17 2.04 9.69 33.51
N ASP A 18 1.11 10.60 33.81
CA ASP A 18 -0.28 10.27 34.22
C ASP A 18 -1.03 9.49 33.13
N ILE A 19 -1.01 9.98 31.87
CA ILE A 19 -1.62 9.26 30.73
C ILE A 19 -0.98 7.89 30.52
N ARG A 20 0.32 7.75 30.78
CA ARG A 20 1.04 6.47 30.59
C ARG A 20 0.78 5.48 31.72
N GLU A 21 0.53 5.96 32.93
CA GLU A 21 0.25 5.14 34.10
C GLU A 21 -1.24 4.79 34.25
N ALA A 22 -2.13 5.54 33.58
CA ALA A 22 -3.55 5.27 33.56
C ALA A 22 -3.87 3.84 33.08
N THR A 23 -4.61 3.12 33.91
CA THR A 23 -5.11 1.78 33.61
C THR A 23 -6.35 1.84 32.71
N ASP A 24 -6.64 0.74 32.01
CA ASP A 24 -7.85 0.64 31.18
C ASP A 24 -9.14 0.92 31.99
N GLU A 25 -9.17 0.54 33.26
CA GLU A 25 -10.32 0.82 34.16
C GLU A 25 -10.46 2.31 34.47
N GLU A 26 -9.35 3.01 34.72
CA GLU A 26 -9.33 4.46 34.97
C GLU A 26 -9.78 5.24 33.74
N ILE A 27 -9.27 4.88 32.55
CA ILE A 27 -9.65 5.49 31.28
C ILE A 27 -11.15 5.30 31.00
N LEU A 28 -11.68 4.10 31.28
CA LEU A 28 -13.10 3.81 31.10
C LEU A 28 -13.96 4.60 32.09
N ASN A 29 -13.53 4.73 33.34
CA ASN A 29 -14.25 5.48 34.36
C ASN A 29 -14.27 6.97 34.04
N GLU A 30 -13.15 7.58 33.63
CA GLU A 30 -13.12 8.97 33.16
C GLU A 30 -14.07 9.20 31.98
N ALA A 31 -14.07 8.31 30.99
CA ALA A 31 -14.98 8.42 29.85
C ALA A 31 -16.45 8.37 30.29
N ILE A 32 -16.80 7.53 31.26
CA ILE A 32 -18.16 7.46 31.81
C ILE A 32 -18.51 8.74 32.58
N GLU A 33 -17.58 9.28 33.37
CA GLU A 33 -17.76 10.54 34.12
C GLU A 33 -17.96 11.73 33.18
N ASP A 34 -17.28 11.76 32.04
CA ASP A 34 -17.46 12.74 30.97
C ASP A 34 -18.77 12.57 30.17
N GLY A 35 -19.58 11.55 30.52
CA GLY A 35 -20.87 11.27 29.88
C GLY A 35 -20.76 10.54 28.54
N ILE A 36 -19.61 9.92 28.24
CA ILE A 36 -19.42 9.10 27.04
C ILE A 36 -20.13 7.76 27.22
N ASP A 37 -21.04 7.44 26.29
CA ASP A 37 -21.61 6.10 26.20
C ASP A 37 -20.60 5.13 25.54
N VAL A 38 -19.74 4.57 26.39
CA VAL A 38 -18.71 3.59 25.99
C VAL A 38 -19.31 2.44 25.18
N LYS A 39 -20.52 1.96 25.53
CA LYS A 39 -21.14 0.84 24.81
C LYS A 39 -21.49 1.25 23.38
N SER A 40 -22.02 2.45 23.18
CA SER A 40 -22.31 2.98 21.85
C SER A 40 -21.04 3.16 21.02
N GLU A 41 -19.96 3.70 21.59
CA GLU A 41 -18.68 3.86 20.87
C GLU A 41 -18.05 2.52 20.49
N VAL A 42 -18.09 1.52 21.37
CA VAL A 42 -17.63 0.16 21.06
C VAL A 42 -18.44 -0.44 19.91
N GLN A 43 -19.75 -0.23 19.87
CA GLN A 43 -20.60 -0.73 18.78
C GLN A 43 -20.30 -0.04 17.45
N LYS A 44 -20.03 1.28 17.46
CA LYS A 44 -19.60 2.01 16.26
C LYS A 44 -18.28 1.45 15.73
N MET A 45 -17.31 1.21 16.61
CA MET A 45 -16.02 0.66 16.22
C MET A 45 -16.15 -0.75 15.63
N LYS A 46 -16.96 -1.62 16.24
CA LYS A 46 -17.25 -2.96 15.69
C LYS A 46 -17.88 -2.88 14.31
N SER A 47 -18.88 -2.03 14.15
CA SER A 47 -19.57 -1.83 12.86
C SER A 47 -18.62 -1.33 11.78
N PHE A 48 -17.70 -0.42 12.13
CA PHE A 48 -16.68 0.07 11.20
C PHE A 48 -15.72 -1.05 10.78
N PHE A 49 -15.23 -1.83 11.75
CA PHE A 49 -14.34 -2.95 11.48
C PHE A 49 -14.99 -4.01 10.57
N GLU A 50 -16.27 -4.33 10.81
CA GLU A 50 -17.04 -5.24 9.95
C GLU A 50 -17.18 -4.70 8.52
N LYS A 51 -17.45 -3.40 8.36
CA LYS A 51 -17.47 -2.75 7.04
C LYS A 51 -16.12 -2.84 6.33
N CYS A 52 -15.02 -2.60 7.03
CA CYS A 52 -13.68 -2.73 6.47
C CYS A 52 -13.41 -4.17 6.02
N ARG A 53 -13.72 -5.17 6.85
CA ARG A 53 -13.59 -6.58 6.49
C ARG A 53 -14.42 -6.95 5.26
N TYR A 54 -15.66 -6.49 5.21
CA TYR A 54 -16.54 -6.72 4.07
C TYR A 54 -15.99 -6.09 2.78
N ASN A 55 -15.50 -4.86 2.85
CA ASN A 55 -14.92 -4.17 1.69
C ASN A 55 -13.66 -4.86 1.18
N ILE A 56 -12.79 -5.35 2.07
CA ILE A 56 -11.60 -6.13 1.69
C ILE A 56 -12.03 -7.43 1.01
N ALA A 57 -12.96 -8.17 1.61
CA ALA A 57 -13.48 -9.41 1.03
C ALA A 57 -14.12 -9.17 -0.34
N LYS A 58 -14.87 -8.08 -0.50
CA LYS A 58 -15.49 -7.69 -1.77
C LYS A 58 -14.45 -7.35 -2.84
N LYS A 59 -13.37 -6.63 -2.48
CA LYS A 59 -12.25 -6.38 -3.39
C LYS A 59 -11.60 -7.68 -3.86
N MET A 60 -11.30 -8.60 -2.94
CA MET A 60 -10.69 -9.90 -3.27
C MET A 60 -11.58 -10.77 -4.19
N VAL A 61 -12.91 -10.67 -4.07
CA VAL A 61 -13.83 -11.37 -4.99
C VAL A 61 -13.88 -10.68 -6.34
N ASN A 62 -13.99 -9.35 -6.37
CA ASN A 62 -14.00 -8.59 -7.62
C ASN A 62 -12.69 -8.69 -8.40
N GLU A 63 -11.54 -8.79 -7.74
CA GLU A 63 -10.23 -9.03 -8.38
C GLU A 63 -10.13 -10.43 -9.01
N LYS A 64 -10.83 -11.42 -8.43
CA LYS A 64 -10.91 -12.78 -9.00
C LYS A 64 -11.85 -12.88 -10.20
N ASP A 65 -12.89 -12.05 -10.24
CA ASP A 65 -13.90 -12.01 -11.30
C ASP A 65 -13.66 -10.88 -12.33
N SER A 66 -12.58 -10.09 -12.19
CA SER A 66 -12.27 -9.02 -13.12
C SER A 66 -11.76 -9.62 -14.45
N PRO A 67 -12.36 -9.27 -15.61
CA PRO A 67 -11.93 -9.74 -16.93
C PRO A 67 -10.56 -9.18 -17.38
N GLU A 68 -9.89 -8.40 -16.52
CA GLU A 68 -8.49 -7.97 -16.67
C GLU A 68 -7.51 -9.09 -16.28
N ASN A 69 -7.95 -10.11 -15.54
CA ASN A 69 -7.29 -11.43 -15.50
C ASN A 69 -7.68 -12.26 -16.75
N LYS A 70 -7.63 -11.65 -17.94
CA LYS A 70 -7.41 -12.46 -19.13
C LYS A 70 -6.04 -13.10 -18.92
N PRO A 71 -5.85 -14.39 -19.19
CA PRO A 71 -4.49 -14.89 -19.31
C PRO A 71 -3.82 -14.02 -20.37
N SER A 72 -2.88 -13.17 -19.93
CA SER A 72 -1.90 -12.58 -20.83
C SER A 72 -1.45 -13.74 -21.70
N ARG A 73 -1.61 -13.59 -23.02
CA ARG A 73 -1.24 -14.67 -23.96
C ARG A 73 0.15 -15.12 -23.53
N PRO A 74 0.44 -16.42 -23.36
CA PRO A 74 1.71 -16.84 -22.78
C PRO A 74 2.86 -16.22 -23.58
N VAL A 75 3.44 -15.14 -23.05
CA VAL A 75 4.55 -14.43 -23.68
C VAL A 75 5.78 -15.24 -23.31
N SER A 76 6.55 -15.65 -24.31
CA SER A 76 7.84 -16.26 -24.05
C SER A 76 8.73 -15.28 -23.30
N ILE A 77 9.52 -15.75 -22.34
CA ILE A 77 10.50 -14.95 -21.59
C ILE A 77 11.43 -14.18 -22.56
N GLU A 78 11.75 -14.79 -23.70
CA GLU A 78 12.56 -14.19 -24.76
C GLU A 78 11.87 -12.99 -25.44
N ASP A 79 10.57 -13.09 -25.69
CA ASP A 79 9.77 -12.03 -26.32
C ASP A 79 9.52 -10.88 -25.34
N ALA A 80 9.26 -11.18 -24.07
CA ALA A 80 9.13 -10.20 -23.00
C ALA A 80 10.44 -9.41 -22.83
N ARG A 81 11.60 -10.09 -22.77
CA ARG A 81 12.92 -9.45 -22.68
C ARG A 81 13.16 -8.51 -23.86
N LYS A 82 12.82 -8.95 -25.08
CA LYS A 82 12.99 -8.14 -26.30
C LYS A 82 12.07 -6.92 -26.32
N LYS A 83 10.83 -7.03 -25.85
CA LYS A 83 9.90 -5.91 -25.73
C LYS A 83 10.38 -4.88 -24.70
N ILE A 84 10.83 -5.33 -23.52
CA ILE A 84 11.41 -4.45 -22.49
C ILE A 84 12.63 -3.71 -23.04
N GLU A 85 13.56 -4.40 -23.69
CA GLU A 85 14.73 -3.76 -24.31
C GLU A 85 14.35 -2.74 -25.39
N THR A 86 13.29 -3.01 -26.15
CA THR A 86 12.81 -2.12 -27.20
C THR A 86 12.12 -0.89 -26.61
N ALA A 87 11.33 -1.07 -25.55
CA ALA A 87 10.66 0.02 -24.82
C ALA A 87 11.67 0.96 -24.15
N VAL A 88 12.71 0.42 -23.52
CA VAL A 88 13.81 1.21 -22.92
C VAL A 88 14.56 2.04 -23.98
N LYS A 89 14.76 1.49 -25.19
CA LYS A 89 15.43 2.20 -26.29
C LYS A 89 14.55 3.27 -26.93
N ASN A 90 13.25 3.03 -27.02
CA ASN A 90 12.32 3.92 -27.73
C ASN A 90 11.75 5.04 -26.86
N ASN A 91 11.77 4.90 -25.53
CA ASN A 91 11.25 5.89 -24.58
C ASN A 91 12.34 6.41 -23.62
N PRO A 92 13.35 7.16 -24.11
CA PRO A 92 14.44 7.67 -23.27
C PRO A 92 13.94 8.65 -22.18
N GLU A 93 12.81 9.33 -22.39
CA GLU A 93 12.20 10.21 -21.39
C GLU A 93 11.57 9.47 -20.19
N LYS A 94 11.15 8.22 -20.37
CA LYS A 94 10.57 7.39 -19.30
C LYS A 94 11.60 6.51 -18.58
N LEU A 95 12.90 6.67 -18.88
CA LEU A 95 14.00 5.90 -18.27
C LEU A 95 14.01 5.92 -16.73
N GLY A 96 13.42 6.95 -16.10
CA GLY A 96 13.29 7.03 -14.63
C GLY A 96 12.24 6.11 -14.02
N GLU A 97 11.30 5.62 -14.83
CA GLU A 97 10.21 4.70 -14.42
C GLU A 97 10.64 3.23 -14.53
N PHE A 98 11.72 2.96 -15.25
CA PHE A 98 12.32 1.63 -15.34
C PHE A 98 13.24 1.34 -14.15
N THR A 99 13.21 0.10 -13.67
CA THR A 99 14.17 -0.37 -12.65
C THR A 99 15.61 -0.26 -13.17
N LEU A 100 16.59 -0.11 -12.26
CA LEU A 100 18.01 -0.01 -12.62
C LEU A 100 18.47 -1.19 -13.50
N ALA A 101 17.91 -2.39 -13.24
CA ALA A 101 18.15 -3.60 -14.01
C ALA A 101 17.59 -3.51 -15.44
N ALA A 102 16.34 -3.03 -15.61
CA ALA A 102 15.73 -2.79 -16.92
C ALA A 102 16.50 -1.80 -17.77
N ARG A 103 17.05 -0.75 -17.16
CA ARG A 103 17.92 0.23 -17.85
C ARG A 103 19.26 -0.35 -18.31
N SER A 104 19.79 -1.34 -17.59
CA SER A 104 21.08 -1.98 -17.91
C SER A 104 20.97 -3.09 -18.96
N GLY A 105 19.75 -3.62 -19.17
CA GLY A 105 19.43 -4.65 -20.16
C GLY A 105 20.11 -6.02 -19.95
N LYS A 106 20.88 -6.21 -18.87
CA LYS A 106 21.74 -7.41 -18.72
C LYS A 106 21.49 -8.25 -17.47
N ASP A 107 20.82 -7.72 -16.46
CA ASP A 107 20.75 -8.36 -15.13
C ASP A 107 19.33 -8.54 -14.59
N ILE A 108 18.33 -8.75 -15.47
CA ILE A 108 17.00 -9.18 -15.02
C ILE A 108 16.97 -10.72 -15.03
N PRO A 109 16.80 -11.38 -13.86
CA PRO A 109 16.58 -12.82 -13.76
C PRO A 109 15.34 -13.24 -14.54
N ASP A 110 15.36 -14.41 -15.16
CA ASP A 110 14.22 -14.88 -15.98
C ASP A 110 12.91 -15.01 -15.18
N GLU A 111 13.02 -15.25 -13.86
CA GLU A 111 11.90 -15.26 -12.92
C GLU A 111 11.23 -13.89 -12.73
N ASP A 112 11.98 -12.80 -12.90
CA ASP A 112 11.52 -11.42 -12.71
C ASP A 112 11.09 -10.75 -14.02
N ILE A 113 11.38 -11.35 -15.18
CA ILE A 113 11.10 -10.75 -16.50
C ILE A 113 9.62 -10.61 -16.77
N LEU A 114 8.82 -11.62 -16.41
CA LEU A 114 7.38 -11.58 -16.64
C LEU A 114 6.71 -10.58 -15.70
N GLY A 115 7.10 -10.53 -14.42
CA GLY A 115 6.60 -9.53 -13.49
C GLY A 115 6.93 -8.11 -13.92
N LEU A 116 8.17 -7.87 -14.36
CA LEU A 116 8.56 -6.57 -14.90
C LEU A 116 7.84 -6.22 -16.21
N TYR A 117 7.56 -7.21 -17.06
CA TYR A 117 6.78 -6.99 -18.28
C TYR A 117 5.35 -6.54 -17.97
N ASP A 118 4.70 -7.18 -17.01
CA ASP A 118 3.35 -6.84 -16.56
C ASP A 118 3.33 -5.44 -15.93
N ASP A 119 4.27 -5.13 -15.03
CA ASP A 119 4.40 -3.81 -14.41
C ASP A 119 4.57 -2.69 -15.46
N LEU A 120 5.30 -2.95 -16.55
CA LEU A 120 5.53 -1.97 -17.61
C LEU A 120 4.33 -1.83 -18.56
N CYS A 121 3.53 -2.88 -18.74
CA CYS A 121 2.23 -2.79 -19.40
C CYS A 121 1.27 -1.94 -18.54
N ASP A 122 1.23 -2.19 -17.23
CA ASP A 122 0.38 -1.46 -16.27
C ASP A 122 0.74 0.03 -16.19
N LEU A 123 2.02 0.36 -16.35
CA LEU A 123 2.53 1.74 -16.39
C LEU A 123 2.36 2.42 -17.76
N ASP A 124 1.67 1.78 -18.72
CA ASP A 124 1.40 2.31 -20.06
C ASP A 124 2.70 2.74 -20.79
N VAL A 125 3.75 1.94 -20.58
CA VAL A 125 5.07 2.16 -21.19
C VAL A 125 5.10 1.58 -22.61
N PHE A 126 4.37 0.49 -22.83
CA PHE A 126 4.09 -0.09 -24.14
C PHE A 126 2.80 -0.93 -24.07
N ASP A 127 2.06 -0.98 -25.19
CA ASP A 127 0.84 -1.77 -25.28
C ASP A 127 1.13 -3.27 -25.42
N GLU A 128 0.36 -4.11 -24.72
CA GLU A 128 0.41 -5.57 -24.87
C GLU A 128 0.13 -5.99 -26.33
N ASP A 129 -0.66 -5.17 -27.04
CA ASP A 129 -1.18 -5.40 -28.40
C ASP A 129 -0.20 -5.05 -29.54
N GLU A 130 1.01 -4.57 -29.28
CA GLU A 130 2.04 -4.42 -30.34
C GLU A 130 2.66 -5.76 -30.79
N SER A 131 1.99 -6.90 -30.57
CA SER A 131 2.29 -8.14 -31.29
C SER A 131 1.72 -8.08 -32.71
N SER A 132 2.42 -7.37 -33.58
CA SER A 132 2.60 -7.70 -35.00
C SER A 132 1.39 -8.31 -35.73
N ASP A 133 0.39 -7.50 -36.05
CA ASP A 133 -0.44 -7.74 -37.24
C ASP A 133 0.36 -7.29 -38.47
N LYS A 134 1.32 -8.12 -38.88
CA LYS A 134 1.88 -8.12 -40.24
C LYS A 134 2.10 -9.55 -40.71
N LYS A 135 1.03 -10.14 -41.23
CA LYS A 135 1.11 -11.02 -42.39
C LYS A 135 0.04 -10.66 -43.40
#